data_AF-A0A662PQI7-F1
#
_entry.id   AF-A0A662PQI7-F1
#
_cell.length_a   1.000
_cell.length_b   1.000
_cell.length_c   1.000
_cell.angle_alpha   90.00
_cell.angle_beta   90.00
_cell.angle_gamma   90.00
#
_symmetry.space_group_name_H-M   'P 1'
#
loop_
_entity.id
_entity.type
_entity.pdbx_description
1 polymer ?
#
loop_
_entity_poly.entity_id
_entity_poly.type
_entity_poly.pdbx_seq_one_letter_code
_entity_poly.pdbx_strand_id
1 'polypeptide(L)' 'MNPTCPKCGGNMVEFEKSLSANVGPFSVKKLLPQEFQKYNSVKFHLCENCGYMEIYWK' A
#
# COMPACT_ATOMS: atom_id res chain seq x y z
N MET A 1 -13.20 -5.87 -8.95
CA MET A 1 -13.40 -6.98 -8.01
C MET A 1 -12.40 -6.79 -6.89
N ASN A 2 -12.87 -6.71 -5.65
CA ASN A 2 -11.97 -6.67 -4.51
C ASN A 2 -11.28 -8.03 -4.36
N PRO A 3 -9.95 -8.06 -4.09
CA PRO A 3 -9.25 -9.31 -3.92
C PRO A 3 -9.79 -10.07 -2.71
N THR A 4 -9.83 -11.39 -2.83
CA THR A 4 -10.20 -12.29 -1.74
C THR A 4 -8.97 -12.54 -0.88
N CYS A 5 -9.12 -12.45 0.44
CA CYS A 5 -8.03 -12.68 1.38
C CYS A 5 -7.50 -14.11 1.28
N PRO A 6 -6.19 -14.31 1.00
CA PRO A 6 -5.62 -15.65 0.85
C PRO A 6 -5.52 -16.42 2.18
N LYS A 7 -5.73 -15.75 3.32
CA LYS A 7 -5.65 -16.36 4.66
C LYS A 7 -6.99 -16.81 5.22
N CYS A 8 -8.06 -16.04 5.00
CA CYS A 8 -9.36 -16.33 5.61
C CYS A 8 -10.53 -16.37 4.62
N GLY A 9 -10.29 -16.15 3.32
CA GLY A 9 -11.35 -16.08 2.31
C GLY A 9 -12.24 -14.84 2.41
N GLY A 10 -11.99 -13.94 3.36
CA GLY A 10 -12.74 -12.69 3.53
C GLY A 10 -12.46 -11.66 2.43
N ASN A 11 -13.22 -10.57 2.43
CA ASN A 11 -13.00 -9.47 1.49
C ASN A 11 -11.78 -8.63 1.90
N MET A 12 -11.06 -8.12 0.90
CA MET A 12 -10.01 -7.13 1.12
C MET A 12 -10.44 -5.76 0.60
N VAL A 13 -10.07 -4.72 1.34
CA VAL A 13 -10.21 -3.32 0.94
C VAL A 13 -8.89 -2.83 0.34
N GLU A 14 -9.00 -1.98 -0.67
CA GLU A 14 -7.85 -1.42 -1.38
C GLU A 14 -7.68 0.07 -1.07
N PHE A 15 -6.46 0.48 -0.75
CA PHE A 15 -6.08 1.87 -0.57
C PHE A 15 -4.83 2.18 -1.40
N GLU A 16 -4.85 3.25 -2.18
CA GLU A 16 -3.66 3.73 -2.89
C GLU A 16 -3.25 5.10 -2.36
N LYS A 17 -1.94 5.29 -2.17
CA LYS A 17 -1.34 6.55 -1.74
C LYS A 17 -0.21 6.94 -2.68
N SER A 18 -0.28 8.14 -3.21
CA SER A 18 0.79 8.73 -4.01
C SER A 18 1.94 9.19 -3.12
N LEU A 19 3.18 8.83 -3.50
CA LEU A 19 4.43 9.24 -2.84
C LEU A 19 4.95 10.59 -3.36
N SER A 20 4.14 11.31 -4.15
CA SER A 20 4.46 12.61 -4.77
C SER A 20 4.08 13.82 -3.91
N ALA A 21 3.63 13.62 -2.67
CA ALA A 21 3.14 14.71 -1.83
C ALA A 21 4.28 15.70 -1.51
N ASN A 22 4.13 16.98 -1.87
CA ASN A 22 5.08 18.04 -1.50
C ASN A 22 4.95 18.50 -0.04
N VAL A 23 3.91 18.07 0.68
CA VAL A 23 3.68 18.42 2.08
C VAL A 23 3.05 17.24 2.85
N GLY A 24 3.68 16.80 3.95
CA GLY A 24 3.20 15.74 4.85
C GLY A 24 4.20 14.60 5.10
N PRO A 25 3.88 13.61 5.97
CA PRO A 25 4.76 12.47 6.28
C PRO A 25 5.05 11.55 5.08
N PHE A 26 4.38 11.76 3.94
CA PHE A 26 4.60 11.08 2.66
C PHE A 26 5.43 11.89 1.66
N SER A 27 5.87 13.11 2.02
CA SER A 27 6.92 13.90 1.30
C SER A 27 8.32 13.31 1.39
N VAL A 28 8.36 12.09 1.90
CA VAL A 28 9.50 11.41 2.46
C VAL A 28 10.03 10.37 1.47
N LYS A 29 9.65 10.46 0.18
CA LYS A 29 10.19 9.61 -0.89
C LYS A 29 11.72 9.54 -0.84
N LYS A 30 12.40 10.63 -0.44
CA LYS A 30 13.85 10.69 -0.24
C LYS A 30 14.39 9.95 1.00
N LEU A 31 13.57 9.71 2.04
CA LEU A 31 13.95 8.91 3.22
C LEU A 31 13.56 7.43 3.09
N LEU A 32 12.78 7.06 2.07
CA LEU A 32 12.60 5.64 1.74
C LEU A 32 13.95 5.06 1.31
N PRO A 33 14.22 3.77 1.61
CA PRO A 33 15.37 3.07 1.06
C PRO A 33 15.45 3.22 -0.47
N GLN A 34 16.67 3.27 -0.99
CA GLN A 34 16.94 3.63 -2.40
C GLN A 34 16.16 2.76 -3.40
N GLU A 35 15.97 1.48 -3.08
CA GLU A 35 15.20 0.51 -3.87
C GLU A 35 13.73 0.89 -4.04
N PHE A 36 13.15 1.63 -3.09
CA PHE A 36 11.75 2.05 -3.11
C PHE A 36 11.55 3.44 -3.72
N GLN A 37 12.61 4.22 -3.90
CA GLN A 37 12.52 5.57 -4.48
C GLN A 37 12.17 5.57 -5.98
N LYS A 38 12.24 4.43 -6.67
CA LYS A 38 11.80 4.32 -8.07
C LYS A 38 10.27 4.33 -8.21
N TYR A 39 9.55 4.00 -7.14
CA TYR A 39 8.10 3.94 -7.12
C TYR A 39 7.48 5.31 -6.82
N ASN A 40 6.28 5.55 -7.36
CA ASN A 40 5.53 6.80 -7.25
C ASN A 40 4.24 6.65 -6.45
N SER A 41 3.74 5.42 -6.26
CA SER A 41 2.64 5.15 -5.34
C SER A 41 2.83 3.83 -4.60
N VAL A 42 2.09 3.69 -3.51
CA VAL A 42 1.97 2.45 -2.75
C VAL A 42 0.50 2.10 -2.67
N LYS A 43 0.19 0.85 -3.00
CA LYS A 43 -1.13 0.26 -2.89
C LYS A 43 -1.14 -0.76 -1.76
N PHE A 44 -2.13 -0.67 -0.89
CA PHE A 44 -2.34 -1.55 0.24
C PHE A 44 -3.63 -2.32 0.04
N HIS A 45 -3.58 -3.64 0.21
CA HIS A 45 -4.77 -4.47 0.37
C HIS A 45 -4.83 -4.93 1.81
N LEU A 46 -5.92 -4.63 2.52
CA LEU A 46 -6.12 -5.02 3.91
C LEU A 46 -7.39 -5.87 4.02
N CYS A 47 -7.30 -7.02 4.68
CA CYS A 47 -8.45 -7.82 5.03
C CYS A 47 -9.09 -7.30 6.32
N GLU A 48 -10.35 -6.88 6.24
CA GLU A 48 -11.08 -6.36 7.41
C GLU A 48 -11.45 -7.45 8.42
N ASN A 49 -11.41 -8.72 8.01
CA ASN A 49 -11.78 -9.85 8.87
C ASN A 49 -10.61 -10.34 9.74
N CYS A 50 -9.44 -10.58 9.13
CA CYS A 50 -8.28 -11.16 9.85
C CYS A 50 -7.06 -10.25 9.93
N GLY A 51 -7.12 -9.03 9.36
CA GLY A 51 -6.00 -8.08 9.38
C GLY A 51 -4.84 -8.41 8.44
N TYR A 52 -4.95 -9.45 7.60
CA TYR A 52 -3.93 -9.77 6.61
C TYR A 52 -3.75 -8.60 5.63
N MET A 53 -2.49 -8.24 5.34
CA MET A 53 -2.15 -7.08 4.53
C MET A 53 -1.13 -7.43 3.44
N GLU A 54 -1.36 -6.88 2.24
CA GLU A 54 -0.42 -6.90 1.13
C GLU A 54 -0.06 -5.47 0.72
N ILE A 55 1.20 -5.28 0.34
CA ILE A 55 1.75 -3.97 -0.04
C ILE A 55 2.38 -4.10 -1.43
N TYR A 56 1.91 -3.27 -2.36
CA TYR A 56 2.40 -3.21 -3.73
C TYR A 56 2.98 -1.83 -4.02
N TRP A 57 4.26 -1.80 -4.37
CA TRP A 57 4.96 -0.59 -4.81
C TRP A 57 4.80 -0.42 -6.32
N LYS A 58 4.37 0.78 -6.76
CA LYS A 58 4.06 1.10 -8.15
C LYS A 58 4.79 2.35 -8.63
#